data_AF-A0A958VZN8-F1
#
_entry.id   AF-A0A958VZN8-F1
#
_cell.length_a   1.000
_cell.length_b   1.000
_cell.length_c   1.000
_cell.angle_alpha   90.00
_cell.angle_beta   90.00
_cell.angle_gamma   90.00
#
_symmetry.space_group_name_H-M   'P 1'
#
loop_
_entity.id
_entity.type
_entity.pdbx_description
1 polymer ?
#
loop_
_entity_poly.entity_id
_entity_poly.type
_entity_poly.pdbx_seq_one_letter_code
_entity_poly.pdbx_strand_id
1 'polypeptide(L)'
;MNTKAKVLGGFILGSVAGVTAGMLLAPRSGRKTRKKLISKSKEMASDLADTANAKMKEAVKAYNQRVDRFKANGKNAVDELSGVAQ
;
A
#
# COMPACT_ATOMS: atom_id res chain seq x y z
N MET A 1 32.07 -0.31 6.20
CA MET A 1 30.60 -0.15 6.14
C MET A 1 30.26 0.85 5.04
N ASN A 2 29.71 0.42 3.90
CA ASN A 2 29.32 1.33 2.80
C ASN A 2 28.16 0.79 1.93
N THR A 3 27.40 -0.18 2.43
CA THR A 3 26.32 -0.84 1.66
C THR A 3 25.21 0.13 1.29
N LYS A 4 24.82 1.05 2.18
CA LYS A 4 23.79 2.06 1.89
C LYS A 4 24.24 3.04 0.81
N ALA A 5 25.50 3.48 0.85
CA ALA A 5 26.08 4.34 -0.18
C ALA A 5 26.16 3.63 -1.54
N LYS A 6 26.49 2.32 -1.56
CA LYS A 6 26.52 1.50 -2.77
C LYS A 6 25.13 1.26 -3.37
N VAL A 7 24.13 1.02 -2.52
CA VAL A 7 22.73 0.88 -2.93
C VAL A 7 22.17 2.21 -3.46
N LEU A 8 22.44 3.32 -2.77
CA LEU A 8 22.02 4.64 -3.21
C LEU A 8 22.69 5.07 -4.52
N GLY A 9 24.00 4.83 -4.64
CA GLY A 9 24.74 5.06 -5.89
C GLY A 9 24.22 4.20 -7.04
N GLY A 10 23.94 2.92 -6.80
CA GLY A 10 23.34 2.02 -7.79
C GLY A 10 21.92 2.43 -8.21
N PHE A 11 21.13 2.98 -7.29
CA PHE A 11 19.80 3.50 -7.58
C PHE A 11 19.85 4.74 -8.46
N ILE A 12 20.74 5.69 -8.18
CA ILE A 12 20.90 6.91 -9.00
C ILE A 12 21.39 6.55 -10.40
N LEU A 13 22.40 5.69 -10.50
CA LEU A 13 22.93 5.26 -11.80
C LEU A 13 21.88 4.47 -12.60
N GLY A 14 21.18 3.56 -11.92
CA GLY A 14 20.14 2.72 -12.51
C GLY A 14 18.90 3.51 -12.94
N SER A 15 18.53 4.56 -12.20
CA SER A 15 17.41 5.44 -12.58
C SER A 15 17.73 6.30 -13.79
N VAL A 16 18.94 6.87 -13.88
CA VAL A 16 19.39 7.59 -15.08
C VAL A 16 19.43 6.66 -16.30
N ALA A 17 20.03 5.47 -16.16
CA ALA A 17 20.08 4.48 -17.24
C ALA A 17 18.68 4.01 -17.64
N GLY A 18 17.81 3.76 -16.67
CA GLY A 18 16.43 3.30 -16.87
C GLY A 18 15.53 4.35 -17.53
N VAL A 19 15.66 5.63 -17.17
CA VAL A 19 14.92 6.73 -17.81
C VAL A 19 15.37 6.89 -19.25
N THR A 20 16.69 6.91 -19.49
CA THR A 20 17.23 7.06 -20.85
C THR A 20 16.82 5.89 -21.74
N ALA A 21 16.95 4.65 -21.23
CA ALA A 21 16.52 3.45 -21.94
C ALA A 21 15.00 3.43 -22.16
N GLY A 22 14.21 3.76 -21.15
CA GLY A 22 12.74 3.82 -21.23
C GLY A 22 12.23 4.90 -22.18
N MET A 23 12.92 6.04 -22.26
CA MET A 23 12.60 7.11 -23.20
C MET A 23 12.95 6.74 -24.65
N LEU A 24 14.04 6.00 -24.88
CA LEU A 24 14.38 5.45 -26.19
C LEU A 24 13.43 4.33 -26.62
N LEU A 25 13.02 3.48 -25.69
CA LEU A 25 12.05 2.39 -25.93
C LEU A 25 10.61 2.90 -25.99
N ALA A 26 10.35 4.11 -25.50
CA ALA A 26 9.00 4.65 -25.42
C ALA A 26 8.35 4.62 -26.82
N PRO A 27 7.26 3.84 -26.99
CA PRO A 27 6.62 3.72 -28.29
C PRO A 27 6.08 5.09 -28.72
N ARG A 28 6.35 5.51 -29.97
CA ARG A 28 5.86 6.78 -30.51
C ARG A 28 4.33 6.86 -30.45
N SER A 29 3.79 8.08 -30.43
CA SER A 29 2.38 8.36 -30.22
C SER A 29 1.45 7.68 -31.24
N GLY A 30 0.88 6.53 -30.88
CA GLY A 30 -0.18 5.86 -31.63
C GLY A 30 -1.55 6.14 -31.03
N ARG A 31 -2.48 6.75 -31.79
CA ARG A 31 -3.87 6.95 -31.34
C ARG A 31 -4.54 5.65 -30.86
N LYS A 32 -4.23 4.51 -31.51
CA LYS A 32 -4.71 3.17 -31.09
C LYS A 32 -4.09 2.71 -29.77
N THR A 33 -2.81 3.00 -29.53
CA THR A 33 -2.12 2.69 -28.27
C THR A 33 -2.65 3.56 -27.12
N ARG A 34 -2.95 4.84 -27.36
CA ARG A 34 -3.55 5.73 -26.35
C ARG A 34 -4.93 5.24 -25.92
N LYS A 35 -5.78 4.80 -26.86
CA LYS A 35 -7.08 4.18 -26.53
C LYS A 35 -6.93 2.88 -25.72
N LYS A 36 -6.03 1.97 -26.13
CA LYS A 36 -5.76 0.72 -25.40
C LYS A 36 -5.12 0.95 -24.04
N LEU A 37 -4.25 1.96 -23.91
CA LEU A 37 -3.61 2.31 -22.65
C LEU A 37 -4.63 2.88 -21.68
N ILE A 38 -5.47 3.83 -22.11
CA ILE A 38 -6.51 4.40 -21.24
C ILE A 38 -7.48 3.31 -20.77
N SER A 39 -7.91 2.39 -21.64
CA SER A 39 -8.81 1.31 -21.24
C SER A 39 -8.15 0.36 -20.24
N LYS A 40 -6.94 -0.13 -20.55
CA LYS A 40 -6.19 -1.03 -19.66
C LYS A 40 -5.76 -0.36 -18.36
N SER A 41 -5.45 0.93 -18.38
CA SER A 41 -5.08 1.69 -17.17
C SER A 41 -6.28 1.84 -16.25
N LYS A 42 -7.47 2.06 -16.81
CA LYS A 42 -8.70 2.18 -16.02
C LYS A 42 -9.09 0.85 -15.38
N GLU A 43 -8.94 -0.25 -16.12
CA GLU A 43 -9.19 -1.62 -15.65
C GLU A 43 -8.16 -2.03 -14.58
N MET A 44 -6.88 -1.78 -14.82
CA MET A 44 -5.83 -2.03 -13.84
C MET A 44 -5.99 -1.16 -12.59
N ALA A 45 -6.41 0.11 -12.74
CA ALA A 45 -6.67 0.98 -11.60
C ALA A 45 -7.89 0.52 -10.78
N SER A 46 -8.96 0.02 -11.41
CA SER A 46 -10.09 -0.54 -10.67
C SER A 46 -9.68 -1.81 -9.93
N ASP A 47 -8.98 -2.72 -10.58
CA ASP A 47 -8.54 -3.98 -9.96
C ASP A 47 -7.58 -3.72 -8.78
N LEU A 48 -6.69 -2.74 -8.93
CA LEU A 48 -5.78 -2.34 -7.86
C LEU A 48 -6.51 -1.65 -6.72
N ALA A 49 -7.47 -0.77 -7.02
CA ALA A 49 -8.30 -0.10 -6.02
C ALA A 49 -9.18 -1.10 -5.27
N ASP A 50 -9.77 -2.07 -5.95
CA ASP A 50 -10.59 -3.11 -5.33
C ASP A 50 -9.75 -4.03 -4.45
N THR A 51 -8.57 -4.44 -4.92
CA THR A 51 -7.63 -5.24 -4.12
C THR A 51 -7.11 -4.45 -2.91
N ALA A 52 -6.78 -3.17 -3.09
CA ALA A 52 -6.34 -2.31 -2.00
C ALA A 52 -7.45 -2.07 -0.97
N ASN A 53 -8.68 -1.80 -1.42
CA ASN A 53 -9.85 -1.63 -0.56
C ASN A 53 -10.18 -2.92 0.20
N ALA A 54 -10.08 -4.09 -0.44
CA ALA A 54 -10.28 -5.37 0.22
C ALA A 54 -9.26 -5.59 1.34
N LYS A 55 -7.97 -5.36 1.06
CA LYS A 55 -6.89 -5.48 2.06
C LYS A 55 -7.01 -4.44 3.17
N MET A 56 -7.40 -3.20 2.85
CA MET A 56 -7.65 -2.17 3.86
C MET A 56 -8.83 -2.53 4.75
N LYS A 57 -9.95 -3.00 4.18
CA LYS A 57 -11.11 -3.45 4.98
C LYS A 57 -10.74 -4.60 5.90
N GLU A 58 -9.95 -5.55 5.44
CA GLU A 58 -9.48 -6.66 6.26
C GLU A 58 -8.56 -6.19 7.40
N ALA A 59 -7.64 -5.27 7.12
CA ALA A 59 -6.78 -4.66 8.12
C ALA A 59 -7.57 -3.84 9.17
N VAL A 60 -8.55 -3.04 8.72
CA VAL A 60 -9.44 -2.26 9.60
C VAL A 60 -10.31 -3.19 10.45
N LYS A 61 -10.81 -4.29 9.89
CA LYS A 61 -11.60 -5.28 10.62
C LYS A 61 -10.77 -6.00 11.67
N ALA A 62 -9.54 -6.39 11.34
CA ALA A 62 -8.59 -6.99 12.29
C ALA A 62 -8.22 -6.00 13.40
N TYR A 63 -8.06 -4.72 13.08
CA TYR A 63 -7.82 -3.66 14.05
C TYR A 63 -9.01 -3.47 15.01
N ASN A 64 -10.22 -3.32 14.46
CA ASN A 64 -11.44 -3.16 15.27
C ASN A 64 -11.68 -4.37 16.18
N GLN A 65 -11.49 -5.61 15.70
CA GLN A 65 -11.60 -6.79 16.55
C GLN A 65 -10.60 -6.79 17.71
N ARG A 66 -9.36 -6.32 17.48
CA ARG A 66 -8.39 -6.16 18.57
C ARG A 66 -8.85 -5.09 19.55
N VAL A 67 -9.27 -3.93 19.07
CA VAL A 67 -9.78 -2.84 19.92
C VAL A 67 -10.98 -3.30 20.74
N ASP A 68 -11.94 -4.01 20.15
CA ASP A 68 -13.11 -4.52 20.86
C ASP A 68 -12.74 -5.57 21.92
N ARG A 69 -11.78 -6.46 21.65
CA ARG A 69 -11.25 -7.40 22.65
C ARG A 69 -10.58 -6.67 23.82
N PHE A 70 -9.78 -5.65 23.53
CA PHE A 70 -9.16 -4.82 24.58
C PHE A 70 -10.21 -4.03 25.36
N LYS A 71 -11.24 -3.52 24.70
CA LYS A 71 -12.32 -2.77 25.34
C LYS A 71 -13.21 -3.66 26.20
N ALA A 72 -13.50 -4.89 25.77
CA ALA A 72 -14.26 -5.87 26.52
C ALA A 72 -13.48 -6.37 27.76
N ASN A 73 -12.22 -6.76 27.59
CA ASN A 73 -11.37 -7.17 28.70
C ASN A 73 -11.09 -6.01 29.67
N GLY A 74 -10.88 -4.81 29.13
CA GLY A 74 -10.71 -3.59 29.92
C GLY A 74 -11.96 -3.24 30.71
N LYS A 75 -13.16 -3.31 30.11
CA LYS A 75 -14.42 -3.12 30.84
C LYS A 75 -14.58 -4.13 31.98
N ASN A 76 -14.33 -5.41 31.74
CA ASN A 76 -14.43 -6.43 32.77
C ASN A 76 -13.44 -6.18 33.92
N ALA A 77 -12.19 -5.83 33.60
CA ALA A 77 -11.18 -5.51 34.60
C ALA A 77 -11.47 -4.22 35.36
N VAL A 78 -12.02 -3.20 34.69
CA VAL A 78 -12.39 -1.91 35.31
C VAL A 78 -13.64 -2.05 36.16
N ASP A 79 -14.63 -2.84 35.73
CA ASP A 79 -15.84 -3.15 36.51
C ASP A 79 -15.46 -3.96 37.76
N GLU A 80 -14.56 -4.94 37.65
CA GLU A 80 -14.02 -5.72 38.78
C GLU A 80 -13.22 -4.83 39.76
N LEU A 81 -12.37 -3.92 39.26
CA LEU A 81 -11.66 -2.95 40.09
C LEU A 81 -12.59 -1.92 40.76
N SER A 82 -13.67 -1.51 40.08
CA SER A 82 -14.65 -0.56 40.62
C SER A 82 -15.57 -1.18 41.67
N GLY A 83 -15.86 -2.48 41.57
CA GLY A 83 -16.63 -3.23 42.56
C GLY A 83 -15.81 -3.64 43.80
N VAL A 84 -14.48 -3.73 43.68
CA VAL A 84 -13.58 -3.99 44.82
C VAL A 84 -13.23 -2.70 45.60
N ALA A 85 -13.48 -1.52 45.02
CA ALA A 85 -13.23 -0.21 45.65
C ALA A 85 -14.44 0.39 46.39
N GLN A 86 -15.61 -0.27 46.37
CA GLN A 86 -16.79 0.05 47.21
C GLN A 86 -16.84 -0.86 48.45
#